data_AF-A0A7X7QC34-F1
#
_entry.id   AF-A0A7X7QC34-F1
#
_cell.length_a   1.000
_cell.length_b   1.000
_cell.length_c   1.000
_cell.angle_alpha   90.00
_cell.angle_beta   90.00
_cell.angle_gamma   90.00
#
_symmetry.space_group_name_H-M   'P 1'
#
loop_
_entity.id
_entity.type
_entity.pdbx_description
1 polymer ?
#
loop_
_entity_poly.entity_id
_entity_poly.type
_entity_poly.pdbx_seq_one_letter_code
_entity_poly.pdbx_strand_id
1 'polypeptide(L)'
;AAAARFEQLFGTGMDEVEQVLTRTMTQAGIPLPEIGSAIQMWLEYRITLGSDPLIIRKPETWAAALDFTVRKVNLRHVRRQEIADLYGVSDSALRDRHSDLVSLLDVMPCDYRYFTAGDNPLDMLVEAAELLEQLEERFREA
;
A
#
# COMPACT_ATOMS: atom_id res chain seq x y z
N ALA A 1 -7.80 -10.63 -23.56
CA ALA A 1 -8.26 -10.14 -22.25
C ALA A 1 -7.16 -9.35 -21.53
N ALA A 2 -6.00 -9.97 -21.24
CA ALA A 2 -4.86 -9.28 -20.60
C ALA A 2 -4.32 -8.08 -21.41
N ALA A 3 -4.09 -8.24 -22.72
CA ALA A 3 -3.55 -7.17 -23.58
C ALA A 3 -4.42 -5.90 -23.60
N ALA A 4 -5.74 -6.03 -23.68
CA ALA A 4 -6.66 -4.89 -23.65
C ALA A 4 -6.66 -4.16 -22.29
N ARG A 5 -6.49 -4.89 -21.18
CA ARG A 5 -6.38 -4.29 -19.84
C ARG A 5 -5.04 -3.57 -19.64
N PHE A 6 -3.95 -4.09 -20.23
CA PHE A 6 -2.65 -3.42 -20.28
C PHE A 6 -2.69 -2.16 -21.17
N GLU A 7 -3.28 -2.22 -22.36
CA GLU A 7 -3.49 -1.03 -23.20
C GLU A 7 -4.37 0.02 -22.52
N GLN A 8 -5.40 -0.39 -21.77
CA GLN A 8 -6.24 0.53 -20.99
C GLN A 8 -5.52 1.09 -19.75
N LEU A 9 -4.53 0.36 -19.22
CA LEU A 9 -3.67 0.83 -18.13
C LEU A 9 -2.69 1.91 -18.58
N PHE A 10 -2.23 1.83 -19.82
CA PHE A 10 -1.19 2.71 -20.37
C PHE A 10 -1.68 3.70 -21.44
N GLY A 11 -2.91 3.54 -21.93
CA GLY A 11 -3.50 4.31 -23.03
C GLY A 11 -4.41 5.46 -22.61
N THR A 12 -4.72 5.59 -21.32
CA THR A 12 -5.49 6.71 -20.76
C THR A 12 -4.73 7.33 -19.60
N GLY A 13 -5.00 8.59 -19.29
CA GLY A 13 -4.52 9.21 -18.04
C GLY A 13 -5.02 8.46 -16.79
N MET A 14 -4.83 9.07 -15.62
CA MET A 14 -5.17 8.44 -14.34
C MET A 14 -6.60 7.87 -14.31
N ASP A 15 -6.78 6.66 -13.78
CA ASP A 15 -8.13 6.08 -13.59
C ASP A 15 -8.89 6.78 -12.45
N GLU A 16 -10.19 6.50 -12.30
CA GLU A 16 -11.03 7.17 -11.30
C GLU A 16 -10.55 6.96 -9.85
N VAL A 17 -9.96 5.79 -9.54
CA VAL A 17 -9.39 5.51 -8.21
C VAL A 17 -8.17 6.37 -8.00
N GLU A 18 -7.25 6.42 -8.98
CA GLU A 18 -6.04 7.23 -8.93
C GLU A 18 -6.37 8.73 -8.81
N GLN A 19 -7.37 9.21 -9.55
CA GLN A 19 -7.79 10.62 -9.48
C GLN A 19 -8.33 10.98 -8.09
N VAL A 20 -9.20 10.14 -7.52
CA VAL A 20 -9.74 10.35 -6.18
C VAL A 20 -8.62 10.30 -5.14
N LEU A 21 -7.76 9.29 -5.22
CA LEU A 21 -6.63 9.06 -4.32
C LEU A 21 -5.70 10.28 -4.29
N THR A 22 -5.18 10.68 -5.44
CA THR A 22 -4.22 11.79 -5.56
C THR A 22 -4.82 13.10 -5.09
N ARG A 23 -6.06 13.40 -5.48
CA ARG A 23 -6.75 14.62 -5.03
C ARG A 23 -6.92 14.65 -3.51
N THR A 24 -7.47 13.58 -2.93
CA THR A 24 -7.77 13.52 -1.48
C THR A 24 -6.49 13.53 -0.65
N MET A 25 -5.47 12.73 -1.02
CA MET A 25 -4.19 12.71 -0.29
C MET A 25 -3.45 14.05 -0.39
N THR A 26 -3.48 14.71 -1.55
CA THR A 26 -2.90 16.06 -1.71
C THR A 26 -3.61 17.07 -0.82
N GLN A 27 -4.95 17.06 -0.80
CA GLN A 27 -5.74 17.95 0.06
C GLN A 27 -5.53 17.67 1.56
N ALA A 28 -5.26 16.41 1.92
CA ALA A 28 -4.90 16.00 3.28
C ALA A 28 -3.42 16.28 3.64
N GLY A 29 -2.65 16.91 2.75
CA GLY A 29 -1.25 17.30 3.01
C GLY A 29 -0.28 16.12 3.06
N ILE A 30 -0.61 15.00 2.40
CA ILE A 30 0.27 13.83 2.35
C ILE A 30 1.44 14.10 1.39
N PRO A 31 2.69 13.75 1.78
CA PRO A 31 3.86 13.94 0.93
C PRO A 31 3.73 13.22 -0.41
N LEU A 32 4.25 13.84 -1.46
CA LEU A 32 4.24 13.28 -2.82
C LEU A 32 4.83 11.86 -2.91
N PRO A 33 5.92 11.48 -2.19
CA PRO A 33 6.42 10.11 -2.20
C PRO A 33 5.38 9.08 -1.72
N GLU A 34 4.65 9.38 -0.64
CA GLU A 34 3.59 8.49 -0.13
C GLU A 34 2.41 8.39 -1.11
N ILE A 35 2.06 9.49 -1.78
CA ILE A 35 1.05 9.46 -2.85
C ILE A 35 1.52 8.55 -4.00
N GLY A 36 2.79 8.68 -4.40
CA GLY A 36 3.41 7.83 -5.42
C GLY A 36 3.40 6.36 -5.04
N SER A 37 3.70 6.04 -3.78
CA SER A 37 3.61 4.68 -3.23
C SER A 37 2.18 4.12 -3.32
N ALA A 38 1.16 4.93 -3.06
CA ALA A 38 -0.24 4.48 -3.15
C ALA A 38 -0.67 4.21 -4.60
N ILE A 39 -0.18 5.02 -5.56
CA ILE A 39 -0.38 4.79 -6.99
C ILE A 39 0.36 3.50 -7.43
N GLN A 40 1.60 3.30 -6.99
CA GLN A 40 2.37 2.10 -7.28
C GLN A 40 1.67 0.84 -6.75
N MET A 41 1.17 0.87 -5.51
CA MET A 41 0.42 -0.23 -4.90
C MET A 41 -0.84 -0.56 -5.71
N TRP A 42 -1.53 0.45 -6.22
CA TRP A 42 -2.71 0.24 -7.08
C TRP A 42 -2.37 -0.43 -8.41
N LEU A 43 -1.31 0.04 -9.06
CA LEU A 43 -0.79 -0.56 -10.30
C LEU A 43 -0.40 -2.03 -10.06
N GLU A 44 0.38 -2.30 -9.03
CA GLU A 44 0.81 -3.65 -8.66
C GLU A 44 -0.39 -4.55 -8.35
N TYR A 45 -1.37 -4.08 -7.57
CA TYR A 45 -2.59 -4.83 -7.28
C TYR A 45 -3.30 -5.26 -8.58
N ARG A 46 -3.48 -4.33 -9.52
CA ARG A 46 -4.16 -4.59 -10.79
C ARG A 46 -3.40 -5.57 -11.69
N ILE A 47 -2.07 -5.59 -11.62
CA ILE A 47 -1.21 -6.54 -12.33
C ILE A 47 -1.29 -7.92 -11.66
N THR A 48 -1.10 -7.98 -10.34
CA THR A 48 -1.11 -9.24 -9.57
C THR A 48 -2.46 -9.94 -9.61
N LEU A 49 -3.57 -9.18 -9.66
CA LEU A 49 -4.92 -9.74 -9.82
C LEU A 49 -5.09 -10.51 -11.15
N GLY A 50 -4.29 -10.17 -12.17
CA GLY A 50 -4.26 -10.90 -13.43
C GLY A 50 -5.63 -11.00 -14.11
N SER A 51 -6.12 -12.24 -14.25
CA SER A 51 -7.39 -12.56 -14.93
C SER A 51 -8.62 -12.37 -14.05
N ASP A 52 -8.45 -12.20 -12.74
CA ASP A 52 -9.58 -12.07 -11.83
C ASP A 52 -10.30 -10.72 -12.05
N PRO A 53 -11.64 -10.71 -11.94
CA PRO A 53 -12.43 -9.51 -12.21
C PRO A 53 -12.17 -8.44 -11.15
N LEU A 54 -11.71 -7.27 -11.59
CA LEU A 54 -11.59 -6.09 -10.75
C LEU A 54 -12.95 -5.39 -10.66
N ILE A 55 -13.57 -5.44 -9.48
CA ILE A 55 -14.87 -4.81 -9.25
C ILE A 55 -14.67 -3.44 -8.60
N ILE A 56 -14.92 -2.37 -9.34
CA ILE A 56 -14.89 -0.98 -8.87
C ILE A 56 -16.31 -0.44 -8.93
N ARG A 57 -17.08 -0.59 -7.85
CA ARG A 57 -18.43 0.00 -7.76
C ARG A 57 -18.39 1.47 -7.36
N LYS A 58 -17.47 1.81 -6.44
CA LYS A 58 -17.25 3.15 -5.90
C LYS A 58 -15.73 3.36 -5.82
N PRO A 59 -15.15 4.25 -6.64
CA PRO A 59 -13.69 4.48 -6.67
C PRO A 59 -13.13 4.89 -5.31
N GLU A 60 -13.90 5.67 -4.54
CA GLU A 60 -13.53 6.16 -3.21
C GLU A 60 -13.22 5.01 -2.24
N THR A 61 -13.87 3.85 -2.37
CA THR A 61 -13.62 2.70 -1.48
C THR A 61 -12.23 2.14 -1.69
N TRP A 62 -11.79 2.01 -2.95
CA TRP A 62 -10.44 1.56 -3.28
C TRP A 62 -9.41 2.63 -2.92
N ALA A 63 -9.70 3.90 -3.21
CA ALA A 63 -8.81 5.01 -2.86
C ALA A 63 -8.61 5.12 -1.34
N ALA A 64 -9.67 5.00 -0.53
CA ALA A 64 -9.59 4.99 0.92
C ALA A 64 -8.73 3.82 1.45
N ALA A 65 -8.86 2.64 0.85
CA ALA A 65 -8.09 1.48 1.22
C ALA A 65 -6.60 1.64 0.87
N LEU A 66 -6.27 2.19 -0.30
CA LEU A 66 -4.90 2.48 -0.70
C LEU A 66 -4.25 3.51 0.24
N ASP A 67 -4.93 4.63 0.52
CA ASP A 67 -4.45 5.65 1.46
C ASP A 67 -4.23 5.04 2.85
N PHE A 68 -5.22 4.32 3.39
CA PHE A 68 -5.08 3.67 4.68
C PHE A 68 -3.89 2.70 4.70
N THR A 69 -3.74 1.86 3.67
CA THR A 69 -2.67 0.85 3.61
C THR A 69 -1.30 1.49 3.55
N VAL A 70 -1.08 2.49 2.69
CA VAL A 70 0.21 3.19 2.59
C VAL A 70 0.55 3.94 3.88
N ARG A 71 -0.43 4.59 4.53
CA ARG A 71 -0.20 5.21 5.84
C ARG A 71 0.21 4.18 6.90
N LYS A 72 -0.37 2.97 6.88
CA LYS A 72 0.02 1.87 7.77
C LYS A 72 1.43 1.37 7.48
N VAL A 73 1.81 1.23 6.20
CA VAL A 73 3.18 0.86 5.81
C VAL A 73 4.17 1.91 6.30
N ASN A 74 3.86 3.20 6.13
CA ASN A 74 4.69 4.33 6.55
C ASN A 74 4.51 4.71 8.04
N LEU A 75 4.02 3.76 8.86
CA LEU A 75 3.89 3.87 10.32
C LEU A 75 3.12 5.09 10.84
N ARG A 76 2.27 5.72 10.02
CA ARG A 76 1.43 6.82 10.45
C ARG A 76 0.37 6.31 11.42
N HIS A 77 0.19 7.06 12.51
CA HIS A 77 -0.87 6.78 13.47
C HIS A 77 -2.21 7.30 12.94
N VAL A 78 -2.93 6.45 12.19
CA VAL A 78 -4.27 6.74 11.68
C VAL A 78 -5.25 5.61 12.03
N ARG A 79 -6.48 6.00 12.36
CA ARG A 79 -7.60 5.06 12.55
C ARG A 79 -8.30 4.85 11.22
N ARG A 80 -8.74 3.62 10.96
CA ARG A 80 -9.46 3.28 9.73
C ARG A 80 -10.73 4.11 9.55
N GLN A 81 -11.46 4.38 10.64
CA GLN A 81 -12.65 5.23 10.62
C GLN A 81 -12.36 6.65 10.13
N GLU A 82 -11.22 7.24 10.50
CA GLU A 82 -10.84 8.60 10.06
C GLU A 82 -10.65 8.65 8.54
N ILE A 83 -10.08 7.60 7.96
CA ILE A 83 -9.93 7.48 6.51
C ILE A 83 -11.27 7.16 5.83
N ALA A 84 -12.10 6.31 6.43
CA ALA A 84 -13.44 6.03 5.91
C ALA A 84 -14.28 7.32 5.82
N ASP A 85 -14.24 8.15 6.86
CA ASP A 85 -14.94 9.44 6.91
C ASP A 85 -14.36 10.42 5.87
N LEU A 86 -13.03 10.49 5.73
CA LEU A 86 -12.34 11.34 4.75
C LEU A 86 -12.78 11.06 3.30
N TYR A 87 -13.04 9.79 2.98
CA TYR A 87 -13.46 9.36 1.64
C TYR A 87 -14.99 9.17 1.50
N GLY A 88 -15.76 9.38 2.58
CA GLY A 88 -17.21 9.18 2.58
C GLY A 88 -17.62 7.73 2.23
N VAL A 89 -16.93 6.75 2.82
CA VAL A 89 -17.19 5.31 2.65
C VAL A 89 -17.43 4.64 4.01
N SER A 90 -17.96 3.41 4.02
CA SER A 90 -18.11 2.69 5.28
C SER A 90 -16.78 2.07 5.74
N ASP A 91 -16.56 2.01 7.06
CA ASP A 91 -15.39 1.34 7.64
C ASP A 91 -15.29 -0.13 7.20
N SER A 92 -16.42 -0.81 7.05
CA SER A 92 -16.49 -2.19 6.55
C SER A 92 -15.98 -2.31 5.12
N ALA A 93 -16.41 -1.44 4.20
CA ALA A 93 -16.00 -1.50 2.81
C ALA A 93 -14.51 -1.17 2.64
N LEU A 94 -14.01 -0.20 3.41
CA LEU A 94 -12.58 0.11 3.48
C LEU A 94 -11.81 -1.11 4.00
N ARG A 95 -12.23 -1.70 5.12
CA ARG A 95 -11.58 -2.88 5.73
C ARG A 95 -11.48 -4.03 4.72
N ASP A 96 -12.56 -4.32 4.01
CA ASP A 96 -12.59 -5.42 3.06
C ASP A 96 -11.62 -5.17 1.89
N ARG A 97 -11.57 -3.95 1.33
CA ARG A 97 -10.60 -3.61 0.27
C ARG A 97 -9.16 -3.55 0.78
N HIS A 98 -8.93 -3.09 2.00
CA HIS A 98 -7.62 -3.13 2.64
C HIS A 98 -7.13 -4.57 2.83
N SER A 99 -8.01 -5.47 3.26
CA SER A 99 -7.69 -6.90 3.37
C SER A 99 -7.31 -7.49 2.03
N ASP A 100 -8.03 -7.16 0.96
CA ASP A 100 -7.70 -7.62 -0.39
C ASP A 100 -6.30 -7.14 -0.84
N LEU A 101 -5.95 -5.87 -0.57
CA LEU A 101 -4.62 -5.32 -0.87
C LEU A 101 -3.53 -6.08 -0.11
N VAL A 102 -3.69 -6.21 1.21
CA VAL A 102 -2.71 -6.88 2.08
C VAL A 102 -2.53 -8.35 1.67
N SER A 103 -3.63 -9.08 1.46
CA SER A 103 -3.57 -10.51 1.15
C SER A 103 -3.04 -10.80 -0.25
N LEU A 104 -3.41 -10.00 -1.26
CA LEU A 104 -2.98 -10.27 -2.63
C LEU A 104 -1.53 -9.84 -2.88
N LEU A 105 -1.10 -8.72 -2.29
CA LEU A 105 0.24 -8.18 -2.49
C LEU A 105 1.23 -8.60 -1.40
N ASP A 106 0.79 -9.34 -0.39
CA ASP A 106 1.57 -9.71 0.80
C ASP A 106 2.20 -8.48 1.48
N VAL A 107 1.39 -7.42 1.66
CA VAL A 107 1.88 -6.14 2.21
C VAL A 107 2.11 -6.27 3.70
N MET A 108 3.30 -5.89 4.14
CA MET A 108 3.67 -5.82 5.56
C MET A 108 3.96 -4.38 6.02
N PRO A 109 3.89 -4.08 7.32
CA PRO A 109 4.43 -2.81 7.84
C PRO A 109 5.88 -2.64 7.38
N CYS A 110 6.25 -1.41 7.00
CA CYS A 110 7.57 -1.10 6.48
C CYS A 110 7.98 -1.85 5.19
N ASP A 111 7.02 -2.38 4.41
CA ASP A 111 7.30 -2.98 3.11
C ASP A 111 8.14 -2.05 2.23
N TYR A 112 9.32 -2.53 1.80
CA TYR A 112 10.30 -1.76 1.04
C TYR A 112 9.76 -1.18 -0.26
N ARG A 113 8.71 -1.75 -0.85
CA ARG A 113 8.11 -1.22 -2.09
C ARG A 113 7.37 0.09 -1.86
N TYR A 114 6.84 0.29 -0.65
CA TYR A 114 5.88 1.35 -0.34
C TYR A 114 6.28 2.22 0.86
N PHE A 115 7.30 1.83 1.61
CA PHE A 115 7.89 2.67 2.64
C PHE A 115 8.69 3.80 1.99
N THR A 116 8.43 5.03 2.41
CA THR A 116 8.99 6.24 1.77
C THR A 116 9.59 7.23 2.76
N ALA A 117 9.49 6.94 4.07
CA ALA A 117 10.33 7.63 5.05
C ALA A 117 11.78 7.17 4.87
N GLY A 118 12.73 7.89 5.50
CA GLY A 118 14.17 7.68 5.31
C GLY A 118 14.64 6.26 5.65
N ASP A 119 15.19 6.07 6.84
CA ASP A 119 15.71 4.75 7.24
C ASP A 119 14.55 3.80 7.51
N ASN A 120 14.53 2.65 6.83
CA ASN A 120 13.48 1.66 7.02
C ASN A 120 13.73 0.90 8.34
N PRO A 121 12.77 0.86 9.28
CA PRO A 121 12.96 0.14 10.54
C PRO A 121 13.29 -1.35 10.39
N LEU A 122 12.95 -1.97 9.25
CA LEU A 122 13.33 -3.36 8.98
C LEU A 122 14.84 -3.51 8.78
N ASP A 123 15.55 -2.50 8.28
CA ASP A 123 17.01 -2.57 8.10
C ASP A 123 17.71 -2.79 9.44
N MET A 124 17.32 -2.04 10.47
CA MET A 124 17.85 -2.22 11.82
C MET A 124 17.52 -3.61 12.41
N LEU A 125 16.36 -4.17 12.08
CA LEU A 125 15.98 -5.51 12.56
C LEU A 125 16.82 -6.59 11.88
N VAL A 126 17.12 -6.44 10.59
CA VAL A 126 18.03 -7.32 9.85
C VAL A 126 19.43 -7.26 10.46
N GLU A 127 19.97 -6.05 10.66
CA GLU A 127 21.29 -5.86 11.28
C GLU A 127 21.37 -6.49 12.68
N ALA A 128 20.32 -6.34 13.49
CA ALA A 128 20.26 -6.93 14.83
C ALA A 128 20.21 -8.47 14.78
N ALA A 129 19.50 -9.05 13.81
CA ALA A 129 19.42 -10.49 13.62
C ALA A 129 20.77 -11.08 13.19
N GLU A 130 21.46 -10.44 12.25
CA GLU A 130 22.81 -10.84 11.82
C GLU A 130 23.83 -10.78 12.97
N LEU A 131 23.79 -9.71 13.79
CA LEU A 131 24.64 -9.60 14.96
C LEU A 131 24.35 -10.71 15.98
N LEU A 132 23.08 -11.06 16.19
CA LEU A 132 22.69 -12.14 17.09
C LEU A 132 23.24 -13.49 16.60
N GLU A 133 23.14 -13.77 15.31
CA GLU A 133 23.68 -15.00 14.70
C GLU A 133 25.20 -15.10 14.92
N GLN A 134 25.96 -14.02 14.68
CA GLN A 134 27.40 -13.98 14.93
C GLN A 134 27.76 -14.21 16.40
N LEU A 135 26.96 -13.68 17.33
CA LEU A 135 27.16 -13.90 18.77
C LEU A 135 26.91 -15.36 19.15
N GLU A 136 25.89 -16.00 18.59
CA GLU A 136 25.61 -17.41 18.81
C GLU A 136 26.70 -18.32 18.26
N GLU A 137 27.22 -18.03 17.07
CA GLU A 137 28.35 -18.77 16.48
C GLU A 137 29.58 -18.69 17.39
N ARG A 138 29.97 -17.48 17.80
CA ARG A 138 31.10 -17.26 18.73
C ARG A 138 30.91 -17.94 20.08
N PHE A 139 29.67 -18.06 20.56
CA PHE A 139 29.37 -18.75 21.81
C PHE A 139 29.50 -20.27 21.69
N ARG A 140 29.18 -20.86 20.53
CA ARG A 140 29.27 -22.30 20.29
C ARG A 140 30.70 -22.78 20.01
N GLU A 141 31.55 -21.91 19.46
CA GLU A 141 32.96 -22.22 19.15
C GLU A 141 33.91 -22.16 20.36
N ALA A 142 33.48 -21.57 21.48
CA ALA A 142 34.24 -21.45 22.74
C ALA A 142 33.89 -22.56 23.74
#